data_AF-A0A5B7FP00-F1
#
_entry.id   AF-A0A5B7FP00-F1
#
_cell.length_a   1.000
_cell.length_b   1.000
_cell.length_c   1.000
_cell.angle_alpha   90.00
_cell.angle_beta   90.00
_cell.angle_gamma   90.00
#
_symmetry.space_group_name_H-M   'P 1'
#
loop_
_entity.id
_entity.type
_entity.pdbx_description
1 polymer ?
#
loop_
_entity_poly.entity_id
_entity_poly.type
_entity_poly.pdbx_seq_one_letter_code
_entity_poly.pdbx_strand_id
1 'polypeptide(L)' 'MTESKHLPSCENQWYIETPVGLKKLTGDIMDKNFSGFRDERGSMRRLINVERELRYMKEVMTD' A
#
# COMPACT_ATOMS: atom_id res chain seq x y z
N MET A 1 9.76 -23.83 10.09
CA MET A 1 10.04 -22.38 10.15
C MET A 1 9.05 -21.71 9.21
N THR A 2 7.88 -21.33 9.72
CA THR A 2 6.87 -20.62 8.93
C THR A 2 7.32 -19.17 8.86
N GLU A 3 7.68 -18.67 7.69
CA GLU A 3 7.89 -17.24 7.49
C GLU A 3 6.59 -16.52 7.83
N SER A 4 6.54 -15.94 9.03
CA SER A 4 5.53 -14.97 9.41
C SER A 4 5.64 -13.81 8.42
N LYS A 5 4.61 -13.60 7.59
CA LYS A 5 4.49 -12.42 6.75
C LYS A 5 4.68 -11.22 7.65
N HIS A 6 5.78 -10.49 7.48
CA HIS A 6 6.15 -9.36 8.33
C HIS A 6 5.01 -8.35 8.32
N LEU A 7 4.15 -8.40 9.34
CA LEU A 7 3.26 -7.31 9.67
C LEU A 7 4.17 -6.14 10.08
N PRO A 8 3.90 -4.92 9.58
CA PRO A 8 4.70 -3.77 9.96
C PRO A 8 4.71 -3.65 11.49
N SER A 9 5.92 -3.47 12.03
CA SER A 9 6.21 -3.28 13.45
C SER A 9 5.18 -2.35 14.14
N CYS A 10 4.89 -2.64 15.41
CA CYS A 10 3.92 -2.01 16.32
C CYS A 10 3.88 -0.46 16.28
N GLU A 11 4.95 0.22 15.87
CA GLU A 11 5.00 1.69 15.71
C GLU A 11 3.91 2.26 14.77
N ASN A 12 3.36 1.45 13.87
CA ASN A 12 2.36 1.87 12.89
C ASN A 12 0.90 1.62 13.31
N GLN A 13 0.64 1.02 14.48
CA GLN A 13 -0.72 0.66 14.91
C GLN A 13 -1.64 1.88 15.05
N TRP A 14 -1.09 3.00 15.51
CA TRP A 14 -1.81 4.27 15.67
C TRP A 14 -2.18 4.91 14.33
N TYR A 15 -1.42 4.60 13.27
CA TYR A 15 -1.75 5.06 11.93
C TYR A 15 -2.94 4.28 11.35
N ILE A 16 -3.22 3.06 11.80
CA ILE A 16 -4.35 2.27 11.25
C ILE A 16 -5.71 2.76 11.78
N GLU A 17 -5.70 3.48 12.91
CA GLU A 17 -6.92 3.88 13.65
C GLU A 17 -7.65 5.07 13.02
N THR A 18 -6.94 5.91 12.25
CA THR A 18 -7.54 7.09 11.61
C THR A 18 -7.40 7.01 10.10
N PRO A 19 -8.38 7.52 9.32
CA PRO A 19 -8.27 7.57 7.86
C PRO A 19 -7.02 8.31 7.36
N VAL A 20 -6.60 9.33 8.11
CA VAL A 20 -5.37 10.10 7.85
C VAL A 20 -4.13 9.25 8.10
N GLY A 21 -4.10 8.53 9.23
CA GLY A 21 -3.02 7.60 9.52
C GLY A 21 -2.93 6.48 8.47
N LEU A 22 -4.06 5.94 8.00
CA LEU A 22 -4.08 4.86 7.01
C LEU A 22 -3.45 5.31 5.69
N LYS A 23 -3.75 6.55 5.28
CA LYS A 23 -3.11 7.17 4.12
C LYS A 23 -1.60 7.34 4.33
N LYS A 24 -1.18 7.78 5.51
CA LYS A 24 0.24 7.94 5.85
C LYS A 24 0.97 6.60 5.85
N LEU A 25 0.41 5.58 6.49
CA LEU A 25 0.94 4.22 6.51
C LEU A 25 1.11 3.65 5.10
N THR A 26 0.13 3.86 4.21
CA THR A 26 0.23 3.43 2.82
C THR A 26 1.39 4.13 2.09
N GLY A 27 1.60 5.42 2.36
CA GLY A 27 2.73 6.19 1.83
C GLY A 27 4.08 5.70 2.36
N ASP A 28 4.19 5.48 3.67
CA ASP A 28 5.42 5.06 4.33
C ASP A 28 5.83 3.64 3.93
N ILE A 29 4.87 2.72 3.78
CA ILE A 29 5.11 1.36 3.26
C ILE A 29 5.62 1.42 1.82
N MET A 30 5.01 2.25 0.98
CA MET A 30 5.45 2.44 -0.40
C MET A 30 6.87 3.01 -0.45
N ASP A 31 7.18 4.00 0.37
CA ASP A 31 8.51 4.62 0.42
C ASP A 31 9.59 3.64 0.90
N LYS A 32 9.27 2.80 1.89
CA LYS A 32 10.18 1.77 2.38
C LYS A 32 10.44 0.70 1.32
N ASN A 33 9.37 0.15 0.72
CA ASN A 33 9.45 -0.94 -0.24
C ASN A 33 10.09 -0.53 -1.57
N PHE A 34 9.95 0.74 -1.96
CA PHE A 34 10.46 1.27 -3.22
C PHE A 34 11.53 2.36 -2.99
N SER A 35 12.25 2.28 -1.87
CA SER A 35 13.29 3.25 -1.50
C SER A 35 14.41 3.39 -2.54
N GLY A 36 14.65 2.36 -3.35
CA GLY A 36 15.61 2.37 -4.47
C GLY A 36 15.08 3.01 -5.78
N PHE A 37 13.79 3.37 -5.83
CA PHE A 37 13.08 3.88 -7.01
C PHE A 37 12.44 5.24 -6.72
N ARG A 38 13.26 6.16 -6.17
CA ARG A 38 12.77 7.46 -5.69
C ARG A 38 12.20 8.32 -6.80
N ASP A 39 12.79 8.25 -8.00
CA ASP A 39 12.40 9.06 -9.15
C ASP A 39 11.12 8.51 -9.81
N GLU A 40 10.90 7.20 -9.72
CA GLU A 40 9.72 6.51 -10.25
C GLU A 40 8.53 6.51 -9.27
N ARG A 41 8.67 7.11 -8.09
CA ARG A 41 7.64 7.12 -7.03
C ARG A 41 6.28 7.63 -7.52
N GLY A 42 6.29 8.64 -8.39
CA GLY A 42 5.08 9.16 -9.04
C GLY A 42 4.41 8.13 -9.96
N SER A 43 5.21 7.44 -10.75
CA SER A 43 4.76 6.37 -11.66
C SER A 43 4.23 5.15 -10.90
N MET A 44 4.90 4.75 -9.81
CA MET A 44 4.45 3.66 -8.95
C MET A 44 3.11 3.96 -8.27
N ARG A 45 2.91 5.19 -7.76
CA ARG A 45 1.60 5.61 -7.22
C ARG A 45 0.49 5.49 -8.26
N ARG A 46 0.74 5.91 -9.50
CA ARG A 46 -0.22 5.80 -10.60
C ARG A 46 -0.53 4.34 -10.91
N LEU A 47 0.49 3.49 -10.98
CA LEU A 47 0.32 2.06 -11.25
C LEU A 47 -0.53 1.36 -10.19
N ILE A 48 -0.28 1.65 -8.90
CA ILE A 48 -1.08 1.11 -7.78
C ILE A 48 -2.55 1.56 -7.89
N ASN A 49 -2.81 2.80 -8.27
CA ASN A 49 -4.18 3.28 -8.47
C ASN A 49 -4.89 2.56 -9.63
N VAL A 50 -4.20 2.37 -10.76
CA VAL A 50 -4.73 1.63 -11.91
C VAL A 50 -5.02 0.17 -11.55
N GLU A 51 -4.11 -0.49 -10.83
CA GLU A 51 -4.30 -1.87 -10.37
C GLU A 51 -5.53 -1.99 -9.46
N ARG A 52 -5.71 -1.05 -8.53
CA ARG A 52 -6.89 -1.00 -7.66
C ARG A 52 -8.18 -0.84 -8.45
N GLU A 53 -8.20 0.05 -9.43
CA GLU A 53 -9.37 0.29 -10.28
C GLU A 53 -9.72 -0.95 -11.11
N LEU A 54 -8.72 -1.59 -11.71
CA LEU A 54 -8.90 -2.85 -12.45
C LEU A 54 -9.44 -3.97 -11.56
N ARG A 55 -8.94 -4.08 -10.32
CA ARG A 55 -9.44 -5.05 -9.35
C ARG A 55 -10.90 -4.80 -8.99
N TYR A 56 -11.26 -3.54 -8.74
CA TYR A 56 -12.64 -3.15 -8.48
C TYR A 56 -13.56 -3.45 -9.66
N MET A 57 -13.16 -3.09 -10.88
CA MET A 57 -13.91 -3.39 -12.09
C MET A 57 -14.11 -4.89 -12.28
N LYS A 58 -13.05 -5.69 -12.04
CA LYS A 58 -13.14 -7.14 -12.08
C LYS A 58 -14.17 -7.65 -11.08
N GLU A 59 -14.10 -7.23 -9.83
CA GLU A 59 -15.04 -7.64 -8.77
C GLU A 59 -16.49 -7.31 -9.15
N VAL A 60 -16.76 -6.07 -9.58
CA VAL A 60 -18.09 -5.62 -10.06
C VAL A 60 -18.58 -6.40 -11.28
N MET A 61 -17.69 -6.82 -12.17
CA MET A 61 -18.05 -7.59 -13.37
C MET A 61 -18.26 -9.09 -13.11
N THR A 62 -17.75 -9.61 -11.99
CA THR A 62 -17.90 -11.03 -11.61
C THR A 62 -19.02 -11.30 -10.60
N ASP A 63 -19.81 -10.28 -10.24
CA ASP A 63 -21.03 -10.38 -9.44
C ASP A 63 -22.29 -10.61 -10.32
#